data_AF-A0A936EWI0-F1
#
_entry.id   AF-A0A936EWI0-F1
#
_cell.length_a   1.000
_cell.length_b   1.000
_cell.length_c   1.000
_cell.angle_alpha   90.00
_cell.angle_beta   90.00
_cell.angle_gamma   90.00
#
_symmetry.space_group_name_H-M   'P 1'
#
loop_
_entity.id
_entity.type
_entity.pdbx_description
1 polymer ?
#
loop_
_entity_poly.entity_id
_entity_poly.type
_entity_poly.pdbx_seq_one_letter_code
_entity_poly.pdbx_strand_id
1 'polypeptide(L)'
;MTTWAYACRPCKGRAEWWVARELVDAMAPEVQILQVQAGGAWACAVVDRQRMQAVDGSLLRQALASSADECPDCLPVAAPKVELPEAEQDTTPAGQVQAAAVSLQGRRFLVVLTSLGVVASPGEADMLSADLSARFGGTEVVLMGQADDGTPHYHGNPMLLDLLADLPLDRLPWKAYPLR
;
A
#
# COMPACT_ATOMS: atom_id res chain seq x y z
N MET A 1 9.01 20.23 36.32
CA MET A 1 7.64 19.71 36.17
C MET A 1 7.64 18.85 34.93
N THR A 2 7.36 17.56 35.09
CA THR A 2 7.28 16.62 33.98
C THR A 2 5.95 16.81 33.25
N THR A 3 6.00 16.79 31.93
CA THR A 3 4.80 16.81 31.08
C THR A 3 4.87 15.69 30.06
N TRP A 4 3.73 15.32 29.52
CA TRP A 4 3.64 14.34 28.46
C TRP A 4 4.02 14.97 27.13
N ALA A 5 4.95 14.34 26.43
CA ALA A 5 5.41 14.75 25.13
C ALA A 5 5.44 13.57 24.15
N TYR A 6 5.24 13.86 22.88
CA TYR A 6 5.46 12.90 21.81
C TYR A 6 6.90 13.00 21.29
N ALA A 7 7.49 11.85 20.97
CA ALA A 7 8.78 11.80 20.32
C ALA A 7 8.65 12.31 18.88
N CYS A 8 9.50 13.25 18.50
CA CYS A 8 9.64 13.78 17.16
C CYS A 8 11.03 13.45 16.63
N ARG A 9 11.09 12.91 15.43
CA ARG A 9 12.36 12.58 14.77
C ARG A 9 12.58 13.53 13.58
N PRO A 10 13.70 14.28 13.54
CA PRO A 10 14.02 15.09 12.38
C PRO A 10 14.22 14.20 11.18
N CYS A 11 13.79 14.71 10.04
CA CYS A 11 13.89 14.00 8.77
C CYS A 11 15.33 13.97 8.27
N LYS A 12 16.09 15.02 8.62
CA LYS A 12 17.54 15.08 8.47
C LYS A 12 18.21 14.88 9.82
N GLY A 13 18.72 13.67 10.05
CA GLY A 13 19.52 13.33 11.23
C GLY A 13 18.93 12.24 12.09
N ARG A 14 19.49 12.06 13.29
CA ARG A 14 19.08 11.04 14.28
C ARG A 14 18.79 11.62 15.67
N ALA A 15 18.61 12.94 15.76
CA ALA A 15 18.28 13.55 17.03
C ALA A 15 16.86 13.14 17.46
N GLU A 16 16.59 13.11 18.76
CA GLU A 16 15.25 12.88 19.29
C GLU A 16 14.77 14.18 19.93
N TRP A 17 13.61 14.65 19.48
CA TRP A 17 13.00 15.89 19.93
C TRP A 17 11.69 15.58 20.63
N TRP A 18 11.29 16.44 21.56
CA TRP A 18 10.07 16.25 22.34
C TRP A 18 9.15 17.43 22.15
N VAL A 19 7.90 17.15 21.81
CA VAL A 19 6.87 18.17 21.60
C VAL A 19 5.71 17.89 22.55
N ALA A 20 5.23 18.94 23.23
CA ALA A 20 4.18 18.83 24.22
C ALA A 20 2.93 18.16 23.63
N ARG A 21 2.35 17.20 24.38
CA ARG A 21 1.14 16.49 23.96
C ARG A 21 0.02 17.47 23.63
N GLU A 22 -0.21 18.47 24.48
CA GLU A 22 -1.28 19.46 24.30
C GLU A 22 -1.16 20.24 22.99
N LEU A 23 0.08 20.52 22.56
CA LEU A 23 0.34 21.21 21.30
C LEU A 23 0.01 20.32 20.10
N VAL A 24 0.32 19.02 20.17
CA VAL A 24 0.05 18.04 19.09
C VAL A 24 -1.42 17.62 19.06
N ASP A 25 -2.05 17.46 20.22
CA ASP A 25 -3.48 17.11 20.33
C ASP A 25 -4.38 18.28 19.88
N ALA A 26 -3.89 19.53 19.96
CA ALA A 26 -4.56 20.70 19.40
C ALA A 26 -4.49 20.75 17.85
N MET A 27 -3.59 19.99 17.23
CA MET A 27 -3.45 19.89 15.77
C MET A 27 -4.36 18.78 15.21
N ALA A 28 -4.68 18.86 13.91
CA ALA A 28 -5.48 17.83 13.25
C ALA A 28 -4.84 16.44 13.38
N PRO A 29 -5.63 15.36 13.55
CA PRO A 29 -5.11 14.01 13.78
C PRO A 29 -4.34 13.44 12.58
N GLU A 30 -4.64 13.91 11.37
CA GLU A 30 -3.90 13.55 10.15
C GLU A 30 -2.49 14.14 10.05
N VAL A 31 -2.18 15.18 10.84
CA VAL A 31 -0.87 15.85 10.78
C VAL A 31 0.19 15.00 11.48
N GLN A 32 1.09 14.41 10.69
CA GLN A 32 2.22 13.61 11.16
C GLN A 32 3.57 14.32 11.01
N ILE A 33 3.62 15.42 10.24
CA ILE A 33 4.83 16.20 10.01
C ILE A 33 4.72 17.50 10.79
N LEU A 34 5.78 17.85 11.50
CA LEU A 34 5.87 19.08 12.28
C LEU A 34 7.18 19.79 11.94
N GLN A 35 7.13 21.11 11.87
CA GLN A 35 8.36 21.91 11.92
C GLN A 35 8.71 22.15 13.37
N VAL A 36 9.88 21.68 13.81
CA VAL A 36 10.34 21.80 15.19
C VAL A 36 11.51 22.77 15.24
N GLN A 37 11.49 23.68 16.21
CA GLN A 37 12.56 24.67 16.37
C GLN A 37 13.81 24.03 17.01
N ALA A 38 14.91 23.99 16.25
CA ALA A 38 16.19 23.45 16.68
C ALA A 38 17.32 24.45 16.45
N GLY A 39 17.92 24.95 17.53
CA GLY A 39 19.12 25.80 17.46
C GLY A 39 18.91 27.14 16.75
N GLY A 40 17.67 27.65 16.68
CA GLY A 40 17.33 28.91 15.99
C GLY A 40 16.79 28.74 14.57
N ALA A 41 16.76 27.51 14.03
CA ALA A 41 16.14 27.21 12.75
C ALA A 41 14.93 26.29 12.93
N TRP A 42 13.96 26.38 12.02
CA TRP A 42 12.87 25.42 11.91
C TRP A 42 13.33 24.23 11.09
N ALA A 43 13.17 23.04 11.63
CA ALA A 43 13.58 21.82 10.98
C ALA A 43 12.40 20.84 10.95
N CYS A 44 12.18 20.23 9.79
CA CYS A 44 11.09 19.28 9.64
C CYS A 44 11.38 17.98 10.40
N ALA A 45 10.37 17.50 11.13
CA ALA A 45 10.39 16.28 11.91
C ALA A 45 9.05 15.54 11.80
N VAL A 46 9.10 14.22 11.89
CA VAL A 46 7.90 13.38 11.97
C VAL A 46 7.58 13.14 13.44
N VAL A 47 6.34 13.41 13.83
CA VAL A 47 5.85 13.12 15.19
C VAL A 47 5.36 11.67 15.28
N ASP A 48 5.85 10.95 16.28
CA ASP A 48 5.40 9.62 16.62
C ASP A 48 4.39 9.70 17.77
N ARG A 49 3.10 9.73 17.41
CA ARG A 49 2.00 9.76 18.37
C ARG A 49 1.85 8.45 19.15
N GLN A 50 2.49 7.36 18.71
CA GLN A 50 2.50 6.10 19.47
C GLN A 50 3.54 6.12 20.59
N ARG A 51 4.55 6.98 20.48
CA ARG A 51 5.68 7.06 21.43
C ARG A 51 5.57 8.29 22.32
N MET A 52 4.70 8.20 23.32
CA MET A 52 4.51 9.23 24.35
C MET A 52 5.44 8.96 25.55
N GLN A 53 6.13 10.00 26.02
CA GLN A 53 7.02 9.92 27.18
C GLN A 53 6.86 11.14 28.10
N ALA A 54 6.95 10.90 29.42
CA ALA A 54 7.01 11.97 30.40
C ALA A 54 8.42 12.56 30.40
N VAL A 55 8.56 13.82 30.01
CA VAL A 55 9.84 14.54 29.94
C VAL A 55 9.74 15.84 30.74
N ASP A 56 10.89 16.37 31.15
CA ASP A 56 10.94 17.70 31.76
C ASP A 56 10.52 18.78 30.77
N GLY A 57 9.78 19.78 31.25
CA GLY A 57 9.29 20.88 30.41
C GLY A 57 10.39 21.68 29.69
N SER A 58 11.64 21.63 30.17
CA SER A 58 12.80 22.27 29.54
C SER A 58 13.30 21.55 28.29
N LEU A 59 12.91 20.28 28.08
CA LEU A 59 13.28 19.50 26.89
C LEU A 59 12.28 19.68 25.74
N LEU A 60 11.15 20.32 26.00
CA LEU A 60 10.12 20.58 25.00
C LEU A 60 10.61 21.62 23.99
N ARG A 61 10.30 21.36 22.73
CA ARG A 61 10.56 22.28 21.63
C ARG A 61 9.27 22.87 21.11
N GLN A 62 9.36 24.08 20.56
CA GLN A 62 8.28 24.66 19.79
C GLN A 62 8.09 23.85 18.51
N ALA A 63 6.83 23.63 18.15
CA ALA A 63 6.46 22.92 16.94
C ALA A 63 5.28 23.59 16.25
N LEU A 64 5.27 23.56 14.92
CA LEU A 64 4.17 24.01 14.08
C LEU A 64 3.70 22.84 13.21
N ALA A 65 2.38 22.75 13.02
CA ALA A 65 1.79 21.80 12.09
C ALA A 65 2.34 22.08 10.68
N SER A 66 2.78 21.03 9.98
CA SER A 66 3.25 21.15 8.62
C SER A 66 2.86 19.92 7.82
N SER A 67 2.83 20.07 6.50
CA SER A 67 2.39 19.04 5.57
C SER A 67 3.56 18.40 4.81
N ALA A 68 3.27 17.31 4.12
CA ALA A 68 4.23 16.64 3.25
C ALA A 68 4.75 17.56 2.12
N ASP A 69 3.90 18.46 1.62
CA ASP A 69 4.23 19.46 0.60
C ASP A 69 5.28 20.48 1.06
N GLU A 70 5.24 20.85 2.34
CA GLU A 70 6.13 21.87 2.92
C GLU A 70 7.47 21.26 3.37
N CYS A 71 7.47 19.96 3.67
CA CYS A 71 8.61 19.22 4.20
C CYS A 71 8.82 17.91 3.42
N PRO A 72 9.21 17.97 2.13
CA PRO A 72 9.38 16.78 1.28
C PRO A 72 10.49 15.85 1.76
N ASP A 73 11.46 16.37 2.53
CA ASP A 73 12.53 15.58 3.15
C ASP A 73 12.03 14.59 4.21
N CYS A 74 10.81 14.78 4.75
CA CYS A 74 10.20 13.94 5.77
C CYS A 74 9.41 12.77 5.24
N LEU A 75 9.06 12.83 3.96
CA LEU A 75 8.54 11.66 3.30
C LEU A 75 9.67 10.63 3.30
N PRO A 76 9.47 9.43 3.88
CA PRO A 76 10.30 8.32 3.44
C PRO A 76 10.21 8.31 1.91
N VAL A 77 11.30 7.95 1.23
CA VAL A 77 11.23 7.50 -0.17
C VAL A 77 10.42 6.20 -0.16
N ALA A 78 9.12 6.33 0.12
CA ALA A 78 8.13 5.33 -0.14
C ALA A 78 8.11 5.29 -1.65
N ALA A 79 8.36 4.09 -2.18
CA ALA A 79 7.92 3.75 -3.52
C ALA A 79 6.52 4.36 -3.74
N PRO A 80 6.30 4.99 -4.91
CA PRO A 80 5.21 5.93 -5.12
C PRO A 80 3.89 5.28 -4.69
N LYS A 81 3.26 5.84 -3.65
CA LYS A 81 1.92 5.47 -3.25
C LYS A 81 0.97 6.41 -3.96
N VAL A 82 0.42 5.90 -5.06
CA VAL A 82 -0.97 6.09 -5.51
C VAL A 82 -1.54 7.46 -5.14
N GLU A 83 -1.18 8.46 -5.93
CA GLU A 83 -2.10 9.56 -6.19
C GLU A 83 -3.01 9.05 -7.31
N LEU A 84 -4.31 8.94 -7.04
CA LEU A 84 -5.30 8.92 -8.11
C LEU A 84 -5.51 10.37 -8.54
N PRO A 85 -5.02 10.73 -9.74
CA PRO A 85 -5.78 11.57 -10.63
C PRO A 85 -6.21 10.76 -11.84
N GLU A 86 -7.31 11.22 -12.42
CA GLU A 86 -7.99 10.66 -13.58
C GLU A 86 -7.07 10.11 -14.68
N ALA A 87 -7.47 8.95 -15.20
CA ALA A 87 -7.35 8.53 -16.59
C ALA A 87 -6.06 8.93 -17.33
N GLU A 88 -4.96 8.23 -17.11
CA GLU A 88 -3.97 8.07 -18.17
C GLU A 88 -3.37 6.67 -18.16
N GLN A 89 -3.47 6.08 -19.35
CA GLN A 89 -2.96 4.78 -19.75
C GLN A 89 -1.42 4.79 -19.67
N ASP A 90 -0.81 3.60 -19.70
CA ASP A 90 0.64 3.35 -19.65
C ASP A 90 1.32 3.46 -18.28
N THR A 91 1.47 2.33 -17.60
CA THR A 91 2.78 1.64 -17.57
C THR A 91 2.72 0.36 -16.73
N THR A 92 3.17 -0.71 -17.38
CA THR A 92 3.49 -2.05 -16.89
C THR A 92 4.05 -2.05 -15.45
N PRO A 93 3.46 -2.78 -14.48
CA PRO A 93 4.16 -3.03 -13.24
C PRO A 93 5.29 -4.01 -13.54
N ALA A 94 6.53 -3.58 -13.29
CA ALA A 94 7.65 -4.46 -13.02
C ALA A 94 7.42 -5.17 -11.66
N GLY A 95 6.32 -5.92 -11.58
CA GLY A 95 5.80 -6.57 -10.40
C GLY A 95 5.57 -8.05 -10.68
N GLN A 96 5.92 -8.90 -9.73
CA GLN A 96 5.60 -10.31 -9.83
C GLN A 96 4.10 -10.48 -9.56
N VAL A 97 3.43 -11.32 -10.35
CA VAL A 97 2.04 -11.72 -10.10
C VAL A 97 2.02 -13.10 -9.48
N GLN A 98 1.13 -13.33 -8.50
CA GLN A 98 0.87 -14.67 -8.03
C GLN A 98 -0.09 -15.35 -9.00
N ALA A 99 0.36 -16.43 -9.62
CA ALA A 99 -0.47 -17.22 -10.50
C ALA A 99 -0.30 -18.72 -10.22
N ALA A 100 -1.34 -19.49 -10.50
CA ALA A 100 -1.32 -20.94 -10.50
C ALA A 100 -1.53 -21.42 -11.94
N ALA A 101 -0.56 -22.15 -12.48
CA ALA A 101 -0.71 -22.83 -13.75
C ALA A 101 -1.53 -24.10 -13.55
N VAL A 102 -2.74 -24.10 -14.09
CA VAL A 102 -3.71 -25.18 -13.92
C VAL A 102 -3.86 -25.92 -15.24
N SER A 103 -3.95 -27.25 -15.15
CA SER A 103 -4.20 -28.11 -16.30
C SER A 103 -5.33 -29.09 -15.93
N LEU A 104 -6.54 -28.82 -16.39
CA LEU A 104 -7.72 -29.65 -16.10
C LEU A 104 -8.36 -30.12 -17.40
N GLN A 105 -8.75 -31.39 -17.44
CA GLN A 105 -9.44 -32.00 -18.59
C GLN A 105 -8.75 -31.74 -19.95
N GLY A 106 -7.41 -31.69 -19.97
CA GLY A 106 -6.62 -31.42 -21.18
C GLY A 106 -6.53 -29.94 -21.59
N ARG A 107 -7.14 -29.01 -20.84
CA ARG A 107 -7.06 -27.56 -21.06
C ARG A 107 -6.08 -26.95 -20.06
N ARG A 108 -5.19 -26.08 -20.55
CA ARG A 108 -4.23 -25.35 -19.73
C ARG A 108 -4.67 -23.90 -19.62
N PHE A 109 -4.71 -23.39 -18.41
CA PHE A 109 -5.07 -22.01 -18.13
C PHE A 109 -4.35 -21.54 -16.87
N LEU A 110 -4.28 -20.22 -16.69
CA LEU A 110 -3.63 -19.60 -15.55
C LEU A 110 -4.68 -18.98 -14.65
N VAL A 111 -4.59 -19.26 -13.35
CA VAL A 111 -5.37 -18.54 -12.33
C VAL A 111 -4.48 -17.48 -11.74
N VAL A 112 -4.81 -16.20 -11.89
CA VAL A 112 -4.01 -15.08 -11.41
C VAL A 112 -4.72 -14.43 -10.23
N LEU A 113 -4.01 -14.32 -9.11
CA LEU A 113 -4.51 -13.63 -7.93
C LEU A 113 -4.43 -12.12 -8.16
N THR A 114 -5.55 -11.43 -8.01
CA THR A 114 -5.69 -9.98 -8.17
C THR A 114 -6.59 -9.40 -7.07
N SER A 115 -6.72 -8.08 -7.03
CA SER A 115 -7.57 -7.38 -6.05
C SER A 115 -9.06 -7.61 -6.34
N LEU A 116 -9.89 -7.69 -5.28
CA LEU A 116 -11.33 -7.85 -5.43
C LEU A 116 -11.97 -6.73 -6.26
N GLY A 117 -11.48 -5.49 -6.15
CA GLY A 117 -11.97 -4.35 -6.93
C GLY A 117 -11.86 -4.57 -8.45
N VAL A 118 -10.80 -5.24 -8.91
CA VAL A 118 -10.61 -5.59 -10.32
C VAL A 118 -11.61 -6.66 -10.73
N VAL A 119 -11.75 -7.72 -9.94
CA VAL A 119 -12.68 -8.83 -10.21
C VAL A 119 -14.15 -8.39 -10.19
N ALA A 120 -14.48 -7.42 -9.34
CA ALA A 120 -15.81 -6.84 -9.22
C ALA A 120 -16.17 -5.91 -10.40
N SER A 121 -15.17 -5.38 -11.10
CA SER A 121 -15.30 -4.49 -12.26
C SER A 121 -15.16 -5.27 -13.56
N PRO A 122 -16.24 -5.68 -14.26
CA PRO A 122 -16.12 -6.53 -15.45
C PRO A 122 -15.23 -5.92 -16.54
N GLY A 123 -15.33 -4.61 -16.78
CA GLY A 123 -14.46 -3.94 -17.78
C GLY A 123 -12.98 -3.97 -17.41
N GLU A 124 -12.64 -3.84 -16.13
CA GLU A 124 -11.25 -3.88 -15.65
C GLU A 124 -10.70 -5.31 -15.66
N ALA A 125 -11.54 -6.27 -15.25
CA ALA A 125 -11.23 -7.69 -15.31
C ALA A 125 -10.98 -8.17 -16.76
N ASP A 126 -11.82 -7.75 -17.71
CA ASP A 126 -11.64 -8.06 -19.14
C ASP A 126 -10.32 -7.49 -19.67
N MET A 127 -10.03 -6.21 -19.38
CA MET A 127 -8.77 -5.58 -19.80
C MET A 127 -7.55 -6.30 -19.21
N LEU A 128 -7.56 -6.61 -17.91
CA LEU A 128 -6.45 -7.28 -17.25
C LEU A 128 -6.27 -8.72 -17.74
N SER A 129 -7.37 -9.46 -17.95
CA SER A 129 -7.30 -10.82 -18.48
C SER A 129 -6.72 -10.84 -19.90
N ALA A 130 -7.07 -9.86 -20.75
CA ALA A 130 -6.53 -9.72 -22.09
C ALA A 130 -5.03 -9.36 -22.08
N ASP A 131 -4.61 -8.41 -21.23
CA ASP A 131 -3.20 -8.03 -21.08
C ASP A 131 -2.35 -9.21 -20.57
N LEU A 132 -2.81 -9.91 -19.52
CA LEU A 132 -2.11 -11.06 -18.97
C LEU A 132 -2.06 -12.21 -19.99
N SER A 133 -3.17 -12.49 -20.67
CA SER A 133 -3.20 -13.50 -21.74
C SER A 133 -2.13 -13.23 -22.79
N ALA A 134 -2.04 -11.98 -23.27
CA ALA A 134 -1.01 -11.58 -24.24
C ALA A 134 0.42 -11.81 -23.70
N ARG A 135 0.68 -11.47 -22.44
CA ARG A 135 1.99 -11.69 -21.78
C ARG A 135 2.32 -13.16 -21.57
N PHE A 136 1.31 -14.00 -21.36
CA PHE A 136 1.46 -15.45 -21.23
C PHE A 136 1.30 -16.20 -22.57
N GLY A 137 1.59 -15.53 -23.69
CA GLY A 137 1.62 -16.15 -25.02
C GLY A 137 0.25 -16.59 -25.54
N GLY A 138 -0.82 -15.89 -25.15
CA GLY A 138 -2.21 -16.19 -25.52
C GLY A 138 -2.85 -17.29 -24.69
N THR A 139 -2.30 -17.61 -23.52
CA THR A 139 -2.89 -18.60 -22.61
C THR A 139 -4.16 -18.03 -21.98
N GLU A 140 -5.23 -18.84 -21.86
CA GLU A 140 -6.44 -18.44 -21.16
C GLU A 140 -6.12 -18.09 -19.69
N VAL A 141 -6.57 -16.91 -19.25
CA VAL A 141 -6.35 -16.41 -17.90
C VAL A 141 -7.69 -16.29 -17.17
N VAL A 142 -7.73 -16.78 -15.94
CA VAL A 142 -8.81 -16.58 -14.99
C VAL A 142 -8.30 -15.70 -13.87
N LEU A 143 -9.01 -14.61 -13.60
CA LEU A 143 -8.71 -13.72 -12.48
C LEU A 143 -9.41 -14.24 -11.23
N MET A 144 -8.69 -14.23 -10.12
CA MET A 144 -9.21 -14.57 -8.81
C MET A 144 -8.96 -13.41 -7.85
N GLY A 145 -10.02 -12.87 -7.28
CA GLY A 145 -10.01 -11.94 -6.17
C GLY A 145 -10.38 -12.66 -4.88
N GLN A 146 -9.85 -12.21 -3.76
CA GLN A 146 -10.25 -12.70 -2.45
C GLN A 146 -10.92 -11.57 -1.69
N ALA A 147 -12.11 -11.82 -1.15
CA ALA A 147 -12.79 -10.91 -0.24
C ALA A 147 -12.23 -11.02 1.18
N ASP A 148 -12.53 -10.03 2.03
CA ASP A 148 -11.99 -9.94 3.40
C ASP A 148 -12.43 -11.11 4.30
N ASP A 149 -13.53 -11.77 3.96
CA ASP A 149 -14.03 -12.98 4.61
C ASP A 149 -13.30 -14.27 4.15
N GLY A 150 -12.38 -14.14 3.20
CA GLY A 150 -11.65 -15.24 2.58
C GLY A 150 -12.38 -15.88 1.40
N THR A 151 -13.56 -15.39 1.01
CA THR A 151 -14.34 -15.92 -0.11
C THR A 151 -13.65 -15.61 -1.44
N PRO A 152 -13.39 -16.62 -2.28
CA PRO A 152 -12.80 -16.42 -3.59
C PRO A 152 -13.86 -15.97 -4.61
N HIS A 153 -13.59 -14.87 -5.28
CA HIS A 153 -14.34 -14.38 -6.42
C HIS A 153 -13.53 -14.63 -7.69
N TYR A 154 -14.14 -15.22 -8.69
CA TYR A 154 -13.46 -15.53 -9.94
C TYR A 154 -14.12 -14.79 -11.10
N HIS A 155 -13.29 -14.35 -12.04
CA HIS A 155 -13.71 -13.69 -13.27
C HIS A 155 -12.93 -14.23 -14.46
N GLY A 156 -13.62 -14.53 -15.55
CA GLY A 156 -13.01 -15.05 -16.76
C GLY A 156 -13.98 -15.94 -17.52
N ASN A 157 -13.42 -16.86 -18.33
CA ASN A 157 -14.22 -17.76 -19.14
C ASN A 157 -15.12 -18.65 -18.25
N PRO A 158 -16.47 -18.62 -18.42
CA PRO A 158 -17.40 -19.39 -17.60
C PRO A 158 -17.10 -20.89 -17.61
N MET A 159 -16.65 -21.45 -18.73
CA MET A 159 -16.27 -22.86 -18.78
C MET A 159 -15.06 -23.20 -17.90
N LEU A 160 -14.13 -22.26 -17.72
CA LEU A 160 -12.98 -22.47 -16.83
C LEU A 160 -13.36 -22.27 -15.37
N LEU A 161 -14.31 -21.36 -15.10
CA LEU A 161 -14.89 -21.13 -13.78
C LEU A 161 -15.59 -22.39 -13.26
N ASP A 162 -16.40 -23.05 -14.09
CA ASP A 162 -17.01 -24.34 -13.75
C ASP A 162 -15.95 -25.40 -13.40
N LEU A 163 -14.85 -25.48 -14.17
CA LEU A 163 -13.76 -26.41 -13.89
C LEU A 163 -13.02 -26.10 -12.59
N LEU A 164 -12.92 -24.83 -12.21
CA LEU A 164 -12.30 -24.38 -10.98
C LEU A 164 -13.19 -24.57 -9.76
N ALA A 165 -14.51 -24.52 -9.92
CA ALA A 165 -15.46 -24.72 -8.83
C ALA A 165 -15.28 -26.08 -8.14
N ASP A 166 -14.89 -27.11 -8.90
CA ASP A 166 -14.57 -28.45 -8.38
C ASP A 166 -13.16 -28.58 -7.78
N LEU A 167 -12.28 -27.58 -7.97
CA LEU A 167 -10.88 -27.64 -7.53
C LEU A 167 -10.68 -26.86 -6.22
N PRO A 168 -10.32 -27.52 -5.10
CA PRO A 168 -10.00 -26.82 -3.87
C PRO A 168 -8.76 -25.94 -4.03
N LEU A 169 -8.86 -24.69 -3.57
CA LEU A 169 -7.82 -23.65 -3.65
C LEU A 169 -6.46 -24.11 -3.11
N ASP A 170 -6.45 -24.93 -2.05
CA ASP A 170 -5.22 -25.46 -1.45
C ASP A 170 -4.42 -26.40 -2.38
N ARG A 171 -5.06 -26.91 -3.44
CA ARG A 171 -4.39 -27.77 -4.44
C ARG A 171 -3.82 -26.98 -5.61
N LEU A 172 -4.07 -25.67 -5.68
CA LEU A 172 -3.52 -24.85 -6.73
C LEU A 172 -2.01 -24.63 -6.51
N PRO A 173 -1.17 -24.85 -7.53
CA PRO A 173 0.27 -24.66 -7.44
C PRO A 173 0.62 -23.17 -7.55
N TRP A 174 0.29 -22.39 -6.51
CA TRP A 174 0.59 -20.97 -6.45
C TRP A 174 2.08 -20.70 -6.60
N LYS A 175 2.43 -19.84 -7.56
CA LYS A 175 3.80 -19.40 -7.84
C LYS A 175 3.83 -17.92 -8.16
N ALA A 176 4.91 -17.26 -7.77
CA ALA A 176 5.18 -15.89 -8.21
C ALA A 176 5.80 -15.92 -9.62
N TYR A 177 5.14 -15.27 -10.57
CA TYR A 177 5.61 -15.12 -11.94
C TYR A 177 6.07 -13.68 -12.16
N PRO A 178 7.31 -13.45 -12.62
CA PRO A 178 7.73 -12.12 -13.03
C PRO A 178 7.00 -11.74 -14.32
N LEU A 179 6.30 -10.60 -14.30
CA LEU A 179 5.85 -9.94 -15.52
C LEU A 179 7.09 -9.30 -16.16
N ARG A 180 7.55 -9.87 -17.29
CA ARG A 180 8.71 -9.37 -18.05
C ARG A 180 8.34 -9.13 -19.49
#